data_AF-A0A3N0VGG7-F1
#
_entry.id   AF-A0A3N0VGG7-F1
#
_cell.length_a   1.000
_cell.length_b   1.000
_cell.length_c   1.000
_cell.angle_alpha   90.00
_cell.angle_beta   90.00
_cell.angle_gamma   90.00
#
_symmetry.space_group_name_H-M   'P 1'
#
loop_
_entity.id
_entity.type
_entity.pdbx_description
1 polymer ?
#
loop_
_entity_poly.entity_id
_entity_poly.type
_entity_poly.pdbx_seq_one_letter_code
_entity_poly.pdbx_strand_id
1 'polypeptide(L)'
;MSRCRLPGIVLAALWLAACGRAPQPAAAPLATAPALLPADPLTGKVWLRRDADAPPGELRIFLPDGNLLMSSCVETYRIARWQRDGADAIHWDEDGARIEARLPRLDGEQLQLELQLRGGEHQLQHYQASNTARVCPDLPR
;
A
#
# COMPACT_ATOMS: atom_id res chain seq x y z
N MET A 1 79.66 -33.77 11.91
CA MET A 1 80.20 -34.98 11.25
C MET A 1 79.05 -35.94 10.98
N SER A 2 78.90 -36.43 9.73
CA SER A 2 78.25 -37.72 9.35
C SER A 2 76.72 -37.88 9.62
N ARG A 3 75.80 -38.39 8.78
CA ARG A 3 75.68 -39.00 7.41
C ARG A 3 74.17 -38.85 7.04
N CYS A 4 73.71 -38.54 5.83
CA CYS A 4 73.59 -39.30 4.58
C CYS A 4 72.92 -40.71 4.66
N ARG A 5 71.86 -40.86 3.84
CA ARG A 5 71.23 -42.08 3.26
C ARG A 5 70.06 -42.72 4.06
N LEU A 6 68.95 -43.20 3.49
CA LEU A 6 68.60 -43.70 2.15
C LEU A 6 67.08 -43.52 1.84
N PRO A 7 66.65 -43.76 0.58
CA PRO A 7 65.31 -43.54 0.04
C PRO A 7 64.45 -44.81 0.06
N GLY A 8 63.14 -44.66 -0.17
CA GLY A 8 62.22 -45.77 -0.40
C GLY A 8 60.95 -45.29 -1.09
N ILE A 9 60.89 -45.46 -2.41
CA ILE A 9 59.73 -45.24 -3.29
C ILE A 9 58.87 -46.53 -3.29
N VAL A 10 57.59 -46.38 -3.68
CA VAL A 10 56.69 -47.41 -4.29
C VAL A 10 55.75 -48.07 -3.23
N LEU A 11 54.40 -48.12 -3.31
CA LEU A 11 53.45 -48.19 -4.43
C LEU A 11 52.01 -47.74 -4.01
N ALA A 12 51.36 -46.99 -4.90
CA ALA A 12 49.93 -46.91 -5.28
C ALA A 12 48.75 -47.28 -4.34
N ALA A 13 47.81 -46.33 -4.23
CA ALA A 13 46.38 -46.60 -4.28
C ALA A 13 45.68 -45.45 -5.04
N LEU A 14 45.58 -45.57 -6.37
CA LEU A 14 44.78 -44.69 -7.22
C LEU A 14 43.30 -45.07 -7.09
N TRP A 15 42.57 -44.34 -6.26
CA TRP A 15 41.10 -44.39 -6.23
C TRP A 15 40.54 -43.45 -7.31
N LEU A 16 39.82 -44.06 -8.25
CA LEU A 16 39.02 -43.41 -9.28
C LEU A 16 37.89 -42.60 -8.63
N ALA A 17 38.04 -41.29 -8.52
CA ALA A 17 36.93 -40.37 -8.24
C ALA A 17 36.39 -39.81 -9.57
N ALA A 18 35.48 -40.56 -10.19
CA ALA A 18 34.70 -40.08 -11.33
C ALA A 18 33.65 -39.08 -10.84
N CYS A 19 34.00 -37.79 -10.80
CA CYS A 19 33.03 -36.72 -10.58
C CYS A 19 32.28 -36.43 -11.88
N GLY A 20 31.20 -37.17 -12.14
CA GLY A 20 30.20 -36.81 -13.14
C GLY A 20 29.52 -35.50 -12.74
N ARG A 21 29.66 -34.46 -13.57
CA ARG A 21 29.01 -33.15 -13.37
C ARG A 21 27.58 -33.24 -13.89
N ALA A 22 26.60 -33.22 -12.99
CA ALA A 22 25.19 -33.19 -13.37
C ALA A 22 24.87 -31.87 -14.12
N PRO A 23 24.04 -31.90 -15.18
CA PRO A 23 23.63 -30.68 -15.87
C PRO A 23 22.77 -29.81 -14.95
N GLN A 24 23.12 -28.54 -14.84
CA GLN A 24 22.35 -27.56 -14.06
C GLN A 24 21.12 -27.12 -14.88
N PRO A 25 19.89 -27.13 -14.32
CA PRO A 25 18.71 -26.68 -15.04
C PRO A 25 18.84 -25.19 -15.39
N ALA A 26 18.50 -24.84 -16.63
CA ALA A 26 18.52 -23.46 -17.10
C ALA A 26 17.52 -22.61 -16.29
N ALA A 27 17.99 -21.46 -15.80
CA ALA A 27 17.16 -20.51 -15.09
C ALA A 27 16.10 -19.92 -16.04
N ALA A 28 14.83 -19.96 -15.64
CA ALA A 28 13.76 -19.27 -16.34
C ALA A 28 14.00 -17.74 -16.30
N PRO A 29 13.65 -16.99 -17.36
CA PRO A 29 13.73 -15.54 -17.32
C PRO A 29 12.82 -15.00 -16.21
N LEU A 30 13.38 -14.13 -15.37
CA LEU A 30 12.63 -13.38 -14.37
C LEU A 30 11.58 -12.54 -15.09
N ALA A 31 10.30 -12.78 -14.81
CA ALA A 31 9.24 -11.91 -15.27
C ALA A 31 9.47 -10.52 -14.66
N THR A 32 9.72 -9.52 -15.50
CA THR A 32 9.79 -8.13 -15.07
C THR A 32 8.44 -7.74 -14.50
N ALA A 33 8.38 -7.46 -13.20
CA ALA A 33 7.19 -6.89 -12.58
C ALA A 33 6.85 -5.58 -13.31
N PRO A 34 5.57 -5.35 -13.67
CA PRO A 34 5.19 -4.09 -14.29
C PRO A 34 5.64 -2.93 -13.39
N ALA A 35 6.23 -1.90 -14.00
CA ALA A 35 6.58 -0.68 -13.29
C ALA A 35 5.31 -0.16 -12.60
N LEU A 36 5.32 -0.15 -11.26
CA LEU A 36 4.25 0.42 -10.46
C LEU A 36 4.13 1.88 -10.89
N LEU A 37 3.01 2.24 -11.52
CA LEU A 37 2.64 3.64 -11.66
C LEU A 37 2.77 4.30 -10.28
N PRO A 38 3.24 5.56 -10.18
CA PRO A 38 3.28 6.25 -8.91
C PRO A 38 1.91 6.16 -8.26
N ALA A 39 1.83 5.55 -7.07
CA ALA A 39 0.57 5.41 -6.36
C ALA A 39 0.01 6.81 -6.08
N ASP A 40 -1.28 7.01 -6.33
CA ASP A 40 -1.94 8.27 -6.00
C ASP A 40 -1.77 8.55 -4.50
N PRO A 41 -1.30 9.74 -4.09
CA PRO A 41 -1.05 10.06 -2.69
C PRO A 41 -2.28 9.93 -1.78
N LEU A 42 -3.50 9.96 -2.35
CA LEU A 42 -4.74 9.66 -1.62
C LEU A 42 -4.84 8.20 -1.18
N THR A 43 -4.25 7.29 -1.96
CA THR A 43 -4.47 5.85 -1.84
C THR A 43 -3.58 5.18 -0.80
N GLY A 44 -4.03 4.03 -0.29
CA GLY A 44 -3.25 3.22 0.65
C GLY A 44 -3.14 3.81 2.06
N LYS A 45 -4.05 4.73 2.41
CA LYS A 45 -4.09 5.42 3.70
C LYS A 45 -5.48 5.33 4.31
N VAL A 46 -5.51 5.32 5.65
CA VAL A 46 -6.74 5.54 6.42
C VAL A 46 -6.77 7.02 6.81
N TRP A 47 -7.68 7.78 6.22
CA TRP A 47 -7.86 9.20 6.51
C TRP A 47 -8.92 9.35 7.58
N LEU A 48 -8.57 9.85 8.77
CA LEU A 48 -9.51 10.13 9.85
C LEU A 48 -9.88 11.61 9.85
N ARG A 49 -11.16 11.94 9.85
CA ARG A 49 -11.63 13.32 9.96
C ARG A 49 -11.32 13.87 11.35
N ARG A 50 -10.91 15.13 11.43
CA ARG A 50 -10.43 15.81 12.65
C ARG A 50 -11.26 17.02 13.04
N ASP A 51 -12.27 17.37 12.27
CA ASP A 51 -13.17 18.48 12.57
C ASP A 51 -13.95 18.21 13.86
N ALA A 52 -14.27 19.27 14.60
CA ALA A 52 -14.97 19.15 15.89
C ALA A 52 -16.43 18.68 15.74
N ASP A 53 -17.03 18.93 14.58
CA ASP A 53 -18.38 18.50 14.20
C ASP A 53 -18.43 17.12 13.54
N ALA A 54 -17.28 16.46 13.33
CA ALA A 54 -17.22 15.16 12.68
C ALA A 54 -17.82 14.05 13.58
N PRO A 55 -18.63 13.13 13.02
CA PRO A 55 -18.94 11.86 13.65
C PRO A 55 -17.68 11.17 14.22
N PRO A 56 -17.78 10.55 15.41
CA PRO A 56 -16.64 9.88 16.02
C PRO A 56 -16.03 8.84 15.07
N GLY A 57 -14.73 8.93 14.82
CA GLY A 57 -14.02 8.00 13.97
C GLY A 57 -14.42 8.04 12.49
N GLU A 58 -15.03 9.13 12.01
CA GLU A 58 -15.26 9.30 10.57
C GLU A 58 -13.96 9.09 9.80
N LEU A 59 -14.03 8.21 8.80
CA LEU A 59 -12.88 7.78 8.03
C LEU A 59 -13.19 7.66 6.55
N ARG A 60 -12.14 7.83 5.75
CA ARG A 60 -12.14 7.58 4.30
C ARG A 60 -10.92 6.77 3.91
N ILE A 61 -11.11 5.80 3.02
CA ILE A 61 -10.04 5.00 2.43
C ILE A 61 -10.23 4.99 0.92
N PHE A 62 -9.33 5.68 0.22
CA PHE A 62 -9.26 5.66 -1.24
C PHE A 62 -8.41 4.45 -1.65
N LEU A 63 -9.00 3.53 -2.41
CA LEU A 63 -8.32 2.33 -2.90
C LEU A 63 -7.80 2.55 -4.33
N PRO A 64 -6.66 1.94 -4.70
CA PRO A 64 -6.07 2.08 -6.04
C PRO A 64 -6.95 1.60 -7.18
N ASP A 65 -7.93 0.73 -6.89
CA ASP A 65 -8.89 0.20 -7.87
C ASP A 65 -10.09 1.13 -8.10
N GLY A 66 -10.08 2.33 -7.52
CA GLY A 66 -11.16 3.32 -7.61
C GLY A 66 -12.31 3.10 -6.64
N ASN A 67 -12.19 2.20 -5.66
CA ASN A 67 -13.15 2.10 -4.56
C ASN A 67 -12.85 3.12 -3.45
N LEU A 68 -13.88 3.73 -2.88
CA LEU A 68 -13.81 4.63 -1.74
C LEU A 68 -14.64 4.03 -0.61
N LEU A 69 -13.99 3.63 0.48
CA LEU A 69 -14.69 3.21 1.70
C LEU A 69 -14.88 4.41 2.62
N MET A 70 -16.10 4.59 3.10
CA MET A 70 -16.50 5.64 4.03
C MET A 70 -17.24 5.02 5.21
N SER A 71 -16.96 5.46 6.42
CA SER A 71 -17.63 4.99 7.63
C SER A 71 -17.36 5.95 8.79
N SER A 72 -18.07 5.76 9.90
CA SER A 72 -17.78 6.34 11.21
C SER A 72 -18.10 5.30 12.28
N CYS A 73 -17.81 5.58 13.55
CA CYS A 73 -18.10 4.65 14.63
C CYS A 73 -19.59 4.41 14.87
N VAL A 74 -20.46 5.26 14.33
CA VAL A 74 -21.91 5.24 14.57
C VAL A 74 -22.72 4.95 13.30
N GLU A 75 -22.06 4.74 12.17
CA GLU A 75 -22.71 4.52 10.87
C GLU A 75 -22.26 3.19 10.25
N THR A 76 -23.12 2.61 9.41
CA THR A 76 -22.69 1.53 8.53
C THR A 76 -21.67 2.03 7.51
N TYR A 77 -20.87 1.13 6.96
CA TYR A 77 -19.94 1.51 5.90
C TYR A 77 -20.67 1.77 4.57
N ARG A 78 -20.09 2.63 3.75
CA ARG A 78 -20.42 2.81 2.33
C ARG A 78 -19.18 2.50 1.50
N ILE A 79 -19.39 1.88 0.34
CA ILE A 79 -18.37 1.76 -0.71
C ILE A 79 -18.88 2.48 -1.94
N ALA A 80 -18.18 3.53 -2.37
CA ALA A 80 -18.45 4.30 -3.58
C ALA A 80 -17.35 4.10 -4.62
N ARG A 81 -17.60 4.54 -5.85
CA ARG A 81 -16.57 4.63 -6.89
C ARG A 81 -16.05 6.06 -6.93
N TRP A 82 -14.74 6.24 -6.77
CA TRP A 82 -14.08 7.54 -6.87
C TRP A 82 -13.15 7.59 -8.07
N GLN A 83 -12.94 8.80 -8.57
CA GLN A 83 -12.05 9.08 -9.69
C GLN A 83 -11.39 10.45 -9.50
N ARG A 84 -10.21 10.61 -10.12
CA ARG A 84 -9.53 11.89 -10.28
C ARG A 84 -10.18 12.71 -11.38
N ASP A 85 -10.37 14.00 -11.12
CA ASP A 85 -10.66 15.04 -12.11
C ASP A 85 -9.47 16.00 -12.19
N GLY A 86 -8.32 15.50 -12.65
CA GLY A 86 -7.06 16.25 -12.66
C GLY A 86 -6.28 16.17 -11.35
N ALA A 87 -5.33 17.10 -11.15
CA ALA A 87 -4.33 17.01 -10.08
C ALA A 87 -4.88 17.35 -8.68
N ASP A 88 -5.91 18.20 -8.59
CA ASP A 88 -6.39 18.76 -7.32
C ASP A 88 -7.91 18.58 -7.12
N ALA A 89 -8.53 17.69 -7.89
CA ALA A 89 -9.95 17.39 -7.75
C ALA A 89 -10.24 15.90 -7.91
N ILE A 90 -11.29 15.45 -7.21
CA ILE A 90 -11.84 14.11 -7.28
C ILE A 90 -13.38 14.20 -7.30
N HIS A 91 -14.01 13.12 -7.72
CA HIS A 91 -15.45 12.92 -7.54
C HIS A 91 -15.76 11.48 -7.15
N TRP A 92 -16.95 11.28 -6.62
CA TRP A 92 -17.58 9.98 -6.44
C TRP A 92 -19.10 10.11 -6.46
N ASP A 93 -19.81 8.99 -6.58
CA ASP A 93 -21.28 8.98 -6.56
C ASP A 93 -21.83 8.50 -5.21
N GLU A 94 -22.78 9.26 -4.66
CA GLU A 94 -23.57 8.91 -3.48
C GLU A 94 -25.06 9.01 -3.80
N ASP A 95 -25.77 7.89 -3.67
CA ASP A 95 -27.23 7.82 -3.82
C ASP A 95 -27.75 8.46 -5.13
N GLY A 96 -27.00 8.25 -6.21
CA GLY A 96 -27.30 8.78 -7.54
C GLY A 96 -26.90 10.25 -7.77
N ALA A 97 -26.22 10.88 -6.82
CA ALA A 97 -25.64 12.21 -6.99
C ALA A 97 -24.11 12.17 -7.01
N ARG A 98 -23.54 12.89 -7.97
CA ARG A 98 -22.11 13.14 -8.04
C ARG A 98 -21.72 14.12 -6.92
N ILE A 99 -20.79 13.70 -6.08
CA ILE A 99 -20.12 14.53 -5.09
C ILE A 99 -18.77 14.93 -5.69
N GLU A 100 -18.52 16.24 -5.77
CA GLU A 100 -17.25 16.78 -6.24
C GLU A 100 -16.47 17.35 -5.07
N ALA A 101 -15.17 17.07 -5.03
CA ALA A 101 -14.29 17.60 -4.02
C ALA A 101 -13.00 18.17 -4.63
N ARG A 102 -12.61 19.35 -4.16
CA ARG A 102 -11.26 19.86 -4.37
C ARG A 102 -10.34 19.36 -3.27
N LEU A 103 -9.05 19.36 -3.55
CA LEU A 103 -7.98 18.94 -2.65
C LEU A 103 -7.09 20.14 -2.28
N PRO A 104 -7.55 21.11 -1.47
CA PRO A 104 -6.71 22.26 -1.09
C PRO A 104 -5.37 21.86 -0.46
N ARG A 105 -5.33 20.66 0.15
CA ARG A 105 -4.14 20.10 0.75
C ARG A 105 -4.15 18.58 0.62
N LEU A 106 -3.08 18.02 0.07
CA LEU A 106 -2.84 16.57 0.03
C LEU A 106 -1.34 16.33 0.16
N ASP A 107 -0.93 15.73 1.28
CA ASP A 107 0.43 15.20 1.45
C ASP A 107 0.41 13.84 2.17
N GLY A 108 1.57 13.40 2.67
CA GLY A 108 1.69 12.11 3.34
C GLY A 108 0.88 11.97 4.63
N GLU A 109 0.51 13.08 5.28
CA GLU A 109 -0.03 13.13 6.63
C GLU A 109 -1.41 13.77 6.73
N GLN A 110 -1.73 14.68 5.82
CA GLN A 110 -2.88 15.56 5.94
C GLN A 110 -3.60 15.68 4.58
N LEU A 111 -4.92 15.62 4.66
CA LEU A 111 -5.83 15.74 3.53
C LEU A 111 -6.89 16.78 3.88
N GLN A 112 -7.12 17.73 2.98
CA GLN A 112 -8.28 18.61 3.03
C GLN A 112 -9.18 18.29 1.85
N LEU A 113 -10.46 18.07 2.13
CA LEU A 113 -11.51 17.89 1.12
C LEU A 113 -12.45 19.07 1.18
N GLU A 114 -12.51 19.88 0.12
CA GLU A 114 -13.54 20.90 -0.04
C GLU A 114 -14.67 20.31 -0.89
N LEU A 115 -15.76 19.90 -0.24
CA LEU A 115 -16.92 19.31 -0.88
C LEU A 115 -17.83 20.40 -1.47
N GLN A 116 -18.29 20.19 -2.69
CA GLN A 116 -19.38 20.96 -3.28
C GLN A 116 -20.70 20.23 -3.00
N LEU A 117 -21.51 20.78 -2.09
CA LEU A 117 -22.78 20.20 -1.69
C LEU A 117 -23.92 20.70 -2.59
N ARG A 118 -25.08 20.02 -2.51
CA ARG A 118 -26.29 20.47 -3.21
C ARG A 118 -26.66 21.88 -2.74
N GLY A 119 -27.06 22.73 -3.68
CA GLY A 119 -27.40 24.13 -3.38
C GLY A 119 -26.21 25.10 -3.45
N GLY A 120 -25.01 24.63 -3.82
CA GLY A 120 -23.83 25.48 -3.99
C GLY A 120 -23.09 25.79 -2.69
N GLU A 121 -23.47 25.13 -1.59
CA GLU A 121 -22.72 25.20 -0.33
C GLU A 121 -21.40 24.44 -0.45
N HIS A 122 -20.36 24.97 0.20
CA HIS A 122 -19.04 24.35 0.25
C HIS A 122 -18.76 23.91 1.69
N GLN A 123 -18.24 22.70 1.85
CA GLN A 123 -17.81 22.19 3.15
C GLN A 123 -16.34 21.77 3.09
N LEU A 124 -15.49 22.48 3.83
CA LEU A 124 -14.11 22.09 4.03
C LEU A 124 -14.01 21.09 5.18
N GLN A 125 -13.46 19.92 4.90
CA GLN A 125 -13.23 18.84 5.85
C GLN A 125 -11.74 18.58 6.01
N HIS A 126 -11.29 18.36 7.25
CA HIS A 126 -9.88 18.14 7.58
C HIS A 126 -9.64 16.70 8.00
N TYR A 127 -8.72 16.03 7.33
CA TYR A 127 -8.35 14.65 7.58
C TYR A 127 -6.87 14.52 7.92
N GLN A 128 -6.57 13.51 8.73
CA GLN A 128 -5.21 13.09 9.07
C GLN A 128 -5.02 11.61 8.77
N ALA A 129 -3.89 11.26 8.15
CA ALA A 129 -3.52 9.88 7.92
C ALA A 129 -3.27 9.18 9.27
N SER A 130 -3.86 7.99 9.44
CA SER A 130 -3.68 7.17 10.64
C SER A 130 -2.89 5.90 10.32
N ASN A 131 -1.87 5.64 11.13
CA ASN A 131 -1.09 4.40 11.14
C ASN A 131 -1.22 3.63 12.47
N THR A 132 -2.05 4.13 13.39
CA THR A 132 -2.26 3.53 14.71
C THR A 132 -3.49 2.64 14.71
N ALA A 133 -3.40 1.48 15.35
CA ALA A 133 -4.56 0.63 15.62
C ALA A 133 -5.59 1.41 16.46
N ARG A 134 -6.86 1.27 16.08
CA ARG A 134 -8.01 1.95 16.70
C ARG A 134 -9.19 0.98 16.67
N VAL A 135 -10.04 1.07 17.68
CA VAL A 135 -11.34 0.40 17.71
C VAL A 135 -12.39 1.44 18.09
N CYS A 136 -13.53 1.40 17.43
CA CYS A 136 -14.68 2.22 17.83
C CYS A 136 -15.24 1.69 19.14
N PRO A 137 -15.78 2.55 20.01
CA PRO A 137 -16.50 2.09 21.19
C PRO A 137 -17.73 1.28 20.77
N ASP A 138 -18.15 0.37 21.64
CA ASP A 138 -19.39 -0.37 21.43
C ASP A 138 -20.58 0.60 21.38
N LEU A 139 -21.46 0.40 20.39
CA LEU A 139 -22.70 1.16 20.32
C LEU A 139 -23.62 0.76 21.48
N PRO A 140 -24.36 1.72 22.05
CA PRO A 140 -25.42 1.41 23.00
C PRO A 140 -26.40 0.40 22.38
N ARG A 141 -26.86 -0.55 23.19
CA ARG A 141 -27.92 -1.49 22.80
C ARG A 141 -29.30 -0.87 22.98
#